data_AF-D9ZE01-F1
#
_entry.id   AF-D9ZE01-F1
#
_cell.length_a   1.000
_cell.length_b   1.000
_cell.length_c   1.000
_cell.angle_alpha   90.00
_cell.angle_beta   90.00
_cell.angle_gamma   90.00
#
_symmetry.space_group_name_H-M   'P 1'
#
loop_
_entity.id
_entity.type
_entity.pdbx_description
1 polymer ?
#
loop_
_entity_poly.entity_id
_entity_poly.type
_entity_poly.pdbx_seq_one_letter_code
_entity_poly.pdbx_strand_id
1 'polypeptide(L)' 'MSSIFNQLLNVKGTVVEDVRIVDSPLRPEPVLEVRVRPRAGALRCSRCGRRRRGYDQGGGVRR' A
#
# COMPACT_ATOMS: atom_id res chain seq x y z
N MET A 1 -7.42 -2.33 -15.97
CA MET A 1 -6.03 -2.82 -15.99
C MET A 1 -5.53 -3.02 -14.56
N SER A 2 -5.15 -4.24 -14.20
CA SER A 2 -4.35 -4.49 -13.00
C SER A 2 -2.89 -4.16 -13.31
N SER A 3 -2.27 -3.28 -12.52
CA SER A 3 -0.83 -3.01 -12.63
C SER A 3 -0.04 -4.32 -12.45
N ILE A 4 1.07 -4.49 -13.18
CA ILE A 4 1.98 -5.64 -13.06
C ILE A 4 2.43 -5.86 -11.61
N PHE A 5 2.51 -4.78 -10.82
CA PHE A 5 2.84 -4.83 -9.40
C PHE A 5 1.76 -5.50 -8.55
N ASN A 6 0.48 -5.41 -8.92
CA ASN A 6 -0.59 -6.12 -8.21
C ASN A 6 -0.49 -7.65 -8.41
N GLN A 7 0.10 -8.09 -9.53
CA GLN A 7 0.32 -9.50 -9.84
C GLN A 7 1.62 -10.02 -9.19
N LEU A 8 2.72 -9.28 -9.33
CA LEU A 8 4.04 -9.67 -8.82
C LEU A 8 4.12 -9.68 -7.30
N LEU A 9 3.52 -8.67 -6.65
CA LEU A 9 3.65 -8.49 -5.19
C LEU A 9 2.45 -9.04 -4.41
N ASN A 10 1.49 -9.65 -5.10
CA ASN A 10 0.23 -10.18 -4.53
C ASN A 10 -0.52 -9.16 -3.64
N VAL A 11 -0.43 -7.87 -3.97
CA VAL A 11 -1.10 -6.81 -3.21
C VAL A 11 -2.55 -6.66 -3.70
N LYS A 12 -3.49 -7.10 -2.88
CA LYS A 12 -4.94 -7.05 -3.17
C LYS A 12 -5.61 -5.85 -2.49
N GLY A 13 -6.68 -5.33 -3.10
CA GLY A 13 -7.50 -4.26 -2.51
C GLY A 13 -6.79 -2.91 -2.34
N THR A 14 -5.62 -2.76 -2.95
CA THR A 14 -4.76 -1.57 -2.84
C THR A 14 -4.37 -1.08 -4.23
N VAL A 15 -3.92 0.17 -4.29
CA VAL A 15 -3.28 0.80 -5.43
C VAL A 15 -1.83 1.02 -5.05
N VAL A 16 -0.91 0.53 -5.87
CA VAL A 16 0.52 0.85 -5.77
C VAL A 16 0.71 2.27 -6.28
N GLU A 17 1.19 3.16 -5.42
CA GLU A 17 1.43 4.57 -5.72
C GLU A 17 2.87 4.81 -6.18
N ASP A 18 3.82 4.09 -5.59
CA ASP A 18 5.24 4.26 -5.84
C ASP A 18 6.01 2.97 -5.50
N VAL A 19 7.13 2.76 -6.18
CA VAL A 19 8.02 1.61 -6.00
C VAL A 19 9.47 2.09 -6.16
N ARG A 20 10.29 1.88 -5.13
CA ARG A 20 11.70 2.26 -5.14
C ARG A 20 12.58 1.23 -4.44
N ILE A 21 13.83 1.13 -4.87
CA ILE A 21 14.85 0.34 -4.17
C ILE A 21 15.47 1.24 -3.10
N VAL A 22 15.50 0.77 -1.85
CA VAL A 22 16.05 1.50 -0.71
C VAL A 22 16.96 0.59 0.11
N ASP A 23 17.96 1.16 0.76
CA ASP A 23 18.70 0.46 1.80
C ASP A 23 17.83 0.35 3.06
N SER A 24 17.76 -0.85 3.64
CA SER A 24 16.95 -1.10 4.83
C SER A 24 17.84 -1.30 6.04
N PRO A 25 17.57 -0.67 7.19
CA PRO A 25 18.29 -0.98 8.42
C PRO A 25 18.03 -2.42 8.91
N LEU A 26 17.02 -3.10 8.35
CA LEU A 26 16.63 -4.46 8.73
C LEU A 26 17.26 -5.55 7.86
N ARG A 27 17.83 -5.19 6.70
CA ARG A 27 18.43 -6.16 5.78
C ARG A 27 19.73 -5.61 5.17
N PRO A 28 20.78 -6.43 5.06
CA PRO A 28 22.04 -5.98 4.48
C PRO A 28 21.96 -5.72 2.97
N GLU A 29 20.99 -6.33 2.28
CA GLU A 29 20.74 -6.09 0.85
C GLU A 29 19.70 -4.98 0.61
N PRO A 30 19.79 -4.25 -0.53
CA PRO A 30 18.77 -3.31 -0.95
C PRO A 30 17.40 -3.99 -1.08
N VAL A 31 16.35 -3.32 -0.60
CA VAL A 31 14.98 -3.83 -0.60
C VAL A 31 14.08 -3.02 -1.51
N LEU A 32 13.02 -3.66 -2.01
CA LEU A 32 11.96 -2.98 -2.73
C LEU A 32 10.96 -2.37 -1.73
N GLU A 33 10.95 -1.05 -1.58
CA GLU A 33 9.91 -0.34 -0.87
C GLU A 33 8.72 -0.08 -1.80
N VAL A 34 7.55 -0.55 -1.39
CA VAL A 34 6.32 -0.43 -2.17
C VAL A 34 5.34 0.43 -1.38
N ARG A 35 5.04 1.63 -1.89
CA ARG A 35 4.06 2.52 -1.29
C ARG A 35 2.69 2.18 -1.85
N VAL A 36 1.80 1.73 -0.96
CA VAL A 36 0.43 1.38 -1.31
C VAL A 36 -0.59 2.25 -0.59
N ARG A 37 -1.72 2.46 -1.25
CA ARG A 37 -2.94 2.99 -0.63
C ARG A 37 -4.11 2.03 -0.81
N PRO A 38 -5.14 2.07 0.05
CA PRO A 38 -6.40 1.39 -0.22
C PRO A 38 -7.02 1.88 -1.54
N ARG A 39 -7.66 0.96 -2.27
CA ARG A 39 -8.43 1.32 -3.46
C ARG A 39 -9.71 2.04 -3.02
N ALA A 40 -10.16 3.03 -3.79
CA ALA A 40 -11.43 3.72 -3.53
C ALA A 40 -12.57 2.71 -3.28
N GLY A 41 -13.32 2.91 -2.20
CA GLY A 41 -14.35 1.98 -1.70
C GLY A 41 -13.85 1.00 -0.64
N ALA A 42 -12.54 0.84 -0.45
CA ALA A 42 -11.93 0.04 0.63
C ALA A 42 -11.91 0.82 1.94
N LEU A 43 -13.10 1.19 2.41
CA LEU A 43 -13.28 2.04 3.59
C LEU A 43 -13.13 1.26 4.90
N ARG A 44 -12.60 0.03 4.95
CA ARG A 44 -12.58 -0.77 6.20
C ARG A 44 -11.16 -1.13 6.63
N CYS A 45 -10.88 -0.98 7.93
CA CYS A 45 -9.61 -1.37 8.53
C CYS A 45 -9.42 -2.89 8.45
N SER A 46 -8.30 -3.36 7.91
CA SER A 46 -7.97 -4.80 7.85
C SER A 46 -7.81 -5.45 9.22
N ARG A 47 -7.44 -4.68 10.25
CA ARG A 47 -7.29 -5.19 11.64
C ARG A 47 -8.60 -5.33 12.39
N CYS A 48 -9.58 -4.44 12.19
CA CYS A 48 -10.79 -4.39 13.02
C CYS A 48 -12.11 -4.28 12.25
N GLY A 49 -12.09 -4.28 10.92
CA GLY A 49 -13.28 -4.26 10.06
C GLY A 49 -14.11 -2.98 10.07
N ARG A 50 -13.80 -2.00 10.94
CA ARG A 50 -14.55 -0.75 11.08
C ARG A 50 -14.34 0.17 9.89
N ARG A 51 -15.38 0.93 9.52
CA ARG A 51 -15.32 1.93 8.46
C ARG A 51 -14.38 3.09 8.85
N ARG A 52 -13.48 3.48 7.96
CA ARG A 52 -12.47 4.54 8.08
C ARG A 52 -12.63 5.47 6.87
N ARG A 53 -13.23 6.62 7.09
CA ARG A 53 -13.58 7.60 6.05
C ARG A 53 -12.37 8.23 5.35
N GLY A 54 -11.18 8.17 5.96
CA GLY A 54 -9.95 8.79 5.45
C GLY A 54 -9.05 7.90 4.58
N TYR A 55 -9.35 6.62 4.38
CA TYR A 55 -8.50 5.73 3.56
C TYR A 55 -8.53 6.06 2.08
N ASP A 56 -9.62 6.66 1.60
CA ASP A 56 -9.85 6.93 0.18
C ASP A 56 -9.44 8.36 -0.26
N GLN A 57 -8.84 9.17 0.64
CA GLN A 57 -8.63 10.60 0.37
C GLN A 57 -7.29 10.96 -0.31
N GLY A 58 -6.47 9.98 -0.70
CA GLY A 58 -5.23 10.24 -1.47
C GLY A 58 -4.18 11.12 -0.79
N GLY A 59 -4.40 11.54 0.46
CA GLY A 59 -3.53 12.45 1.23
C GLY A 59 -3.40 12.06 2.70
N GLY A 60 -3.70 10.81 3.05
CA GLY A 60 -3.65 10.34 4.43
C GLY A 60 -2.23 10.41 4.99
N VAL A 61 -1.92 11.48 5.74
CA VAL A 61 -0.73 11.56 6.59
C VAL A 61 -0.77 10.37 7.54
N ARG A 62 0.21 9.48 7.39
CA ARG A 62 0.36 8.28 8.21
C ARG A 62 0.77 8.75 9.62
N ARG A 63 -0.13 8.65 10.60
CA ARG A 63 0.22 8.65 12.02
C ARG A 63 0.56 7.23 12.45
#